data_AF-A0A9W4TBI7-F1
#
_entry.id   AF-A0A9W4TBI7-F1
#
_cell.length_a   1.000
_cell.length_b   1.000
_cell.length_c   1.000
_cell.angle_alpha   90.00
_cell.angle_beta   90.00
_cell.angle_gamma   90.00
#
_symmetry.space_group_name_H-M   'P 1'
#
loop_
_entity.id
_entity.type
_entity.pdbx_description
1 polymer ?
#
loop_
_entity_poly.entity_id
_entity_poly.type
_entity_poly.pdbx_seq_one_letter_code
_entity_poly.pdbx_strand_id
1 'polypeptide(L)'
;NGNIKSNLSFFERTHWSLFKGLEYLENKSLNLGTSDKELIQDEFKSQVHSLMNHQSISKSAQKKATRLFNEVDQLFESEEVVTFFKRMDTKAIEESKKQLLAVKKSLFDTEVQITVEDYKIQTVSSSNLTTLGAENSGEASKRKREEDDHMTVLSWDIFGTWPGTLGLN
;
A
#
# COMPACT_ATOMS: atom_id res chain seq x y z
N ASN A 1 0.96 -20.33 5.00
CA ASN A 1 1.73 -21.60 4.82
C ASN A 1 1.29 -22.52 3.67
N GLY A 2 0.23 -22.24 2.90
CA GLY A 2 -0.19 -23.13 1.79
C GLY A 2 0.42 -22.84 0.41
N ASN A 3 0.97 -21.64 0.18
CA ASN A 3 1.30 -21.16 -1.17
C ASN A 3 2.76 -21.39 -1.61
N ILE A 4 3.65 -21.69 -0.66
CA ILE A 4 5.10 -21.86 -0.92
C ILE A 4 5.39 -23.29 -1.43
N LYS A 5 4.68 -24.30 -0.91
CA LYS A 5 4.84 -25.70 -1.33
C LYS A 5 4.48 -25.94 -2.80
N SER A 6 3.49 -25.23 -3.33
CA SER A 6 3.10 -25.30 -4.74
C SER A 6 4.12 -24.68 -5.70
N ASN A 7 4.97 -23.77 -5.20
CA ASN A 7 6.02 -23.16 -6.01
C ASN A 7 7.20 -24.12 -6.26
N LEU A 8 7.44 -25.07 -5.35
CA LEU A 8 8.51 -26.08 -5.46
C LEU A 8 8.26 -27.11 -6.58
N SER A 9 7.03 -27.55 -6.81
CA SER A 9 6.73 -28.54 -7.86
C SER A 9 6.96 -28.01 -9.28
N PHE A 10 7.12 -26.70 -9.45
CA PHE A 10 7.47 -26.09 -10.73
C PHE A 10 8.97 -26.18 -11.04
N PHE A 11 9.83 -26.12 -10.01
CA PHE A 11 11.29 -26.23 -10.16
C PHE A 11 11.74 -27.56 -10.75
N GLU A 12 10.95 -28.63 -10.61
CA GLU A 12 11.25 -29.94 -11.19
C GLU A 12 11.06 -30.00 -12.72
N ARG A 13 10.38 -29.02 -13.36
CA ARG A 13 9.94 -29.15 -14.76
C ARG A 13 10.61 -28.23 -15.78
N THR A 14 11.27 -27.16 -15.37
CA THR A 14 11.82 -26.17 -16.31
C THR A 14 13.31 -25.99 -16.13
N HIS A 15 14.04 -26.00 -17.25
CA HIS A 15 15.43 -25.54 -17.40
C HIS A 15 15.88 -24.62 -16.25
N TRP A 16 16.83 -25.11 -15.46
CA TRP A 16 17.44 -24.46 -14.30
C TRP A 16 18.19 -23.17 -14.71
N SER A 17 17.47 -22.09 -15.01
CA SER A 17 18.08 -20.76 -15.03
C SER A 17 17.51 -19.95 -13.88
N LEU A 18 18.41 -19.34 -13.11
CA LEU A 18 18.09 -18.38 -12.05
C LEU A 18 17.05 -17.36 -12.53
N PHE A 19 17.22 -16.85 -13.75
CA PHE A 19 16.30 -15.93 -14.40
C PHE A 19 14.86 -16.45 -14.51
N LYS A 20 14.66 -17.71 -14.92
CA LYS A 20 13.31 -18.30 -14.99
C LYS A 20 12.69 -18.47 -13.61
N GLY A 21 13.51 -18.76 -12.60
CA GLY A 21 13.08 -18.80 -11.20
C GLY A 21 12.63 -17.42 -10.71
N LEU A 22 13.41 -16.39 -10.98
CA LEU A 22 13.08 -15.01 -10.62
C LEU A 22 11.82 -14.51 -11.35
N GLU A 23 11.69 -14.79 -12.65
CA GLU A 23 10.50 -14.44 -13.45
C GLU A 23 9.25 -15.15 -12.91
N TYR A 24 9.37 -16.41 -12.51
CA TYR A 24 8.27 -17.14 -11.87
C TYR A 24 7.88 -16.49 -10.54
N LEU A 25 8.85 -16.10 -9.71
CA LEU A 25 8.62 -15.44 -8.43
C LEU A 25 7.92 -14.09 -8.60
N GLU A 26 8.32 -13.30 -9.59
CA GLU A 26 7.68 -12.02 -9.97
C GLU A 26 6.22 -12.23 -10.37
N ASN A 27 5.91 -13.28 -11.14
CA ASN A 27 4.54 -13.58 -11.57
C ASN A 27 3.63 -14.12 -10.46
N LYS A 28 4.21 -14.76 -9.43
CA LYS A 28 3.45 -15.42 -8.36
C LYS A 28 3.32 -14.59 -7.09
N SER A 29 4.21 -13.63 -6.87
CA SER A 29 4.34 -12.98 -5.58
C SER A 29 4.06 -11.49 -5.70
N LEU A 30 2.92 -11.07 -5.17
CA LEU A 30 2.48 -9.66 -5.20
C LEU A 30 3.37 -8.74 -4.37
N ASN A 31 4.10 -9.26 -3.37
CA ASN A 31 4.76 -8.46 -2.34
C ASN A 31 6.22 -8.86 -2.08
N LEU A 32 6.89 -9.53 -3.02
CA LEU A 32 8.31 -9.82 -2.83
C LEU A 32 9.12 -8.52 -2.88
N GLY A 33 10.01 -8.31 -1.91
CA GLY A 33 10.89 -7.15 -1.85
C GLY A 33 12.29 -7.48 -1.34
N THR A 34 13.15 -6.47 -1.24
CA THR A 34 14.53 -6.65 -0.75
C THR A 34 14.55 -7.22 0.67
N SER A 35 13.54 -6.92 1.49
CA SER A 35 13.39 -7.49 2.85
C SER A 35 13.22 -9.01 2.86
N ASP A 36 12.73 -9.60 1.77
CA ASP A 36 12.52 -11.06 1.68
C ASP A 36 13.76 -11.79 1.15
N LYS A 37 14.79 -11.06 0.69
CA LYS A 37 15.98 -11.62 0.04
C LYS A 37 16.65 -12.68 0.92
N GLU A 38 16.91 -12.36 2.18
CA GLU A 38 17.58 -13.27 3.13
C GLU A 38 16.75 -14.54 3.35
N LEU A 39 15.43 -14.39 3.53
CA LEU A 39 14.52 -15.51 3.73
C LEU A 39 14.48 -16.44 2.52
N ILE A 40 14.47 -15.89 1.31
CA ILE A 40 14.50 -16.66 0.06
C ILE A 40 15.84 -17.36 -0.13
N GLN A 41 16.94 -16.69 0.23
CA GLN A 41 18.28 -17.25 0.19
C GLN A 41 18.41 -18.43 1.16
N ASP A 42 17.91 -18.30 2.38
CA ASP A 42 17.93 -19.37 3.38
C ASP A 42 17.07 -20.58 2.96
N GLU A 43 15.88 -20.33 2.41
CA GLU A 43 15.03 -21.38 1.85
C GLU A 43 15.72 -22.08 0.68
N PHE A 44 16.35 -21.33 -0.23
CA PHE A 44 17.12 -21.88 -1.33
C PHE A 44 18.29 -22.74 -0.84
N LYS A 45 19.06 -22.26 0.14
CA LYS A 45 20.15 -23.03 0.78
C LYS A 45 19.62 -24.33 1.39
N SER A 46 18.51 -24.27 2.12
CA SER A 46 17.86 -25.43 2.73
C SER A 46 17.50 -26.49 1.69
N GLN A 47 16.91 -26.07 0.56
CA GLN A 47 16.53 -26.96 -0.53
C GLN A 47 17.75 -27.60 -1.22
N VAL A 48 18.78 -26.80 -1.52
CA VAL A 48 20.02 -27.33 -2.12
C VAL A 48 20.72 -28.29 -1.16
N HIS A 49 20.75 -27.98 0.14
CA HIS A 49 21.31 -28.85 1.16
C HIS A 49 20.55 -30.17 1.29
N SER A 50 19.21 -30.13 1.22
CA SER A 50 18.39 -31.35 1.16
C SER A 50 18.73 -32.21 -0.06
N LEU A 51 18.88 -31.57 -1.23
CA LEU A 51 19.27 -32.22 -2.49
C LEU A 51 20.66 -32.87 -2.39
N MET A 52 21.62 -32.20 -1.74
CA MET A 52 22.98 -32.72 -1.53
C MET A 52 23.00 -34.02 -0.73
N ASN A 53 22.11 -34.14 0.26
CA ASN A 53 22.07 -35.27 1.18
C ASN A 53 21.10 -36.38 0.74
N HIS A 54 20.35 -36.18 -0.34
CA HIS A 54 19.35 -37.12 -0.79
C HIS A 54 20.00 -38.37 -1.43
N GLN A 55 19.72 -39.55 -0.89
CA GLN A 55 20.39 -40.80 -1.29
C GLN A 55 20.00 -41.30 -2.69
N SER A 56 18.82 -40.92 -3.19
CA SER A 56 18.38 -41.32 -4.55
C SER A 56 19.01 -40.51 -5.67
N ILE A 57 19.80 -39.48 -5.35
CA ILE A 57 20.38 -38.56 -6.33
C ILE A 57 21.76 -39.06 -6.75
N SER A 58 22.07 -38.92 -8.03
CA SER A 58 23.37 -39.34 -8.56
C SER A 58 24.51 -38.54 -7.93
N LYS A 59 25.69 -39.15 -7.79
CA LYS A 59 26.89 -38.48 -7.27
C LYS A 59 27.27 -37.22 -8.07
N SER A 60 27.00 -37.22 -9.38
CA SER A 60 27.26 -36.06 -10.23
C SER A 60 26.30 -34.90 -9.93
N ALA A 61 25.02 -35.18 -9.67
CA ALA A 61 24.04 -34.19 -9.27
C ALA A 61 24.32 -33.68 -7.84
N GLN A 62 24.67 -34.55 -6.90
CA GLN A 62 25.12 -34.14 -5.56
C GLN A 62 26.32 -33.18 -5.65
N LYS A 63 27.34 -33.51 -6.46
CA LYS A 63 28.50 -32.63 -6.68
C LYS A 63 28.13 -31.27 -7.26
N LYS A 64 27.14 -31.21 -8.17
CA LYS A 64 26.61 -29.94 -8.70
C LYS A 64 25.88 -29.15 -7.61
N ALA A 65 25.06 -29.82 -6.79
CA ALA A 65 24.35 -29.20 -5.68
C ALA A 65 25.33 -28.64 -4.63
N THR A 66 26.42 -29.35 -4.32
CA THR A 66 27.48 -28.84 -3.43
C THR A 66 28.14 -27.57 -3.96
N ARG A 67 28.45 -27.52 -5.27
CA ARG A 67 29.00 -26.30 -5.88
C ARG A 67 28.01 -25.15 -5.78
N LEU A 68 26.76 -25.40 -6.16
CA LEU A 68 25.69 -24.42 -6.07
C LEU A 68 25.52 -23.89 -4.64
N PHE A 69 25.53 -24.77 -3.64
CA PHE A 69 25.44 -24.41 -2.22
C PHE A 69 26.54 -23.44 -1.77
N ASN A 70 27.77 -23.68 -2.22
CA ASN A 70 28.91 -22.82 -1.90
C ASN A 70 28.87 -21.48 -2.64
N GLU A 71 28.19 -21.42 -3.79
CA GLU A 71 28.07 -20.23 -4.63
C GLU A 71 26.81 -19.41 -4.33
N VAL A 72 25.89 -19.88 -3.47
CA VAL A 72 24.60 -19.21 -3.23
C VAL A 72 24.76 -17.77 -2.77
N ASP A 73 25.68 -17.50 -1.85
CA ASP A 73 25.86 -16.15 -1.31
C ASP A 73 26.27 -15.19 -2.43
N GLN A 74 27.24 -15.59 -3.24
CA GLN A 74 27.66 -14.82 -4.40
C GLN A 74 26.54 -14.67 -5.45
N LEU A 75 25.74 -15.72 -5.65
CA LEU A 75 24.60 -15.71 -6.57
C LEU A 75 23.55 -14.69 -6.15
N PHE A 76 23.24 -14.58 -4.85
CA PHE A 76 22.27 -13.63 -4.33
C PHE A 76 22.82 -12.19 -4.24
N GLU A 77 24.14 -12.03 -4.26
CA GLU A 77 24.81 -10.74 -4.45
C GLU A 77 25.07 -10.37 -5.91
N SER A 78 24.67 -11.23 -6.87
CA SER A 78 24.79 -10.89 -8.29
C SER A 78 23.97 -9.64 -8.63
N GLU A 79 24.48 -8.84 -9.57
CA GLU A 79 23.84 -7.61 -10.01
C GLU A 79 22.40 -7.87 -10.48
N GLU A 80 22.16 -9.00 -11.15
CA GLU A 80 20.84 -9.36 -11.66
C GLU A 80 19.84 -9.65 -10.55
N VAL A 81 20.24 -10.37 -9.49
CA VAL A 81 19.37 -10.66 -8.34
C VAL A 81 19.11 -9.38 -7.54
N VAL A 82 20.14 -8.58 -7.29
CA VAL A 82 19.99 -7.30 -6.57
C VAL A 82 19.07 -6.35 -7.34
N THR A 83 19.25 -6.25 -8.65
CA THR A 83 18.41 -5.42 -9.53
C THR A 83 16.97 -5.93 -9.57
N PHE A 84 16.78 -7.25 -9.57
CA PHE A 84 15.46 -7.86 -9.49
C PHE A 84 14.69 -7.41 -8.25
N PHE A 85 15.28 -7.52 -7.05
CA PHE A 85 14.62 -7.13 -5.81
C PHE A 85 14.34 -5.61 -5.73
N LYS A 86 15.30 -4.77 -6.16
CA LYS A 86 15.09 -3.32 -6.24
C LYS A 86 13.93 -2.94 -7.18
N ARG A 87 13.80 -3.64 -8.31
CA ARG A 87 12.71 -3.45 -9.25
C ARG A 87 11.37 -3.83 -8.64
N MET A 88 11.33 -4.91 -7.85
CA MET A 88 10.12 -5.32 -7.13
C MET A 88 9.71 -4.30 -6.06
N ASP A 89 10.66 -3.78 -5.27
CA ASP A 89 10.39 -2.72 -4.29
C ASP A 89 9.83 -1.47 -4.97
N THR A 90 10.41 -1.07 -6.10
CA THR A 90 9.97 0.10 -6.86
C THR A 90 8.53 -0.07 -7.36
N LYS A 91 8.19 -1.24 -7.90
CA LYS A 91 6.83 -1.58 -8.32
C LYS A 91 5.84 -1.53 -7.14
N ALA A 92 6.22 -2.09 -5.99
CA ALA A 92 5.37 -2.08 -4.80
C ALA A 92 5.10 -0.65 -4.30
N ILE A 93 6.11 0.23 -4.32
CA ILE A 93 5.97 1.64 -3.97
C ILE A 93 5.06 2.37 -4.97
N GLU A 94 5.25 2.16 -6.27
CA GLU A 94 4.41 2.77 -7.30
C GLU A 94 2.93 2.35 -7.18
N GLU A 95 2.69 1.07 -6.93
CA GLU A 95 1.34 0.55 -6.73
C GLU A 95 0.69 1.15 -5.48
N SER A 96 1.44 1.22 -4.38
CA SER A 96 0.98 1.86 -3.14
C SER A 96 0.63 3.34 -3.35
N LYS A 97 1.42 4.07 -4.16
CA LYS A 97 1.12 5.47 -4.52
C LYS A 97 -0.16 5.60 -5.35
N LYS A 98 -0.38 4.69 -6.31
CA LYS A 98 -1.62 4.68 -7.11
C LYS A 98 -2.85 4.43 -6.24
N GLN A 99 -2.76 3.45 -5.34
CA GLN A 99 -3.83 3.14 -4.40
C GLN A 99 -4.12 4.32 -3.48
N LEU A 100 -3.09 4.96 -2.94
CA LEU A 100 -3.25 6.16 -2.11
C LEU A 100 -3.93 7.31 -2.86
N LEU A 101 -3.56 7.53 -4.13
CA LEU A 101 -4.19 8.55 -4.97
C LEU A 101 -5.66 8.23 -5.25
N ALA A 102 -6.00 6.96 -5.47
CA ALA A 102 -7.38 6.52 -5.64
C ALA A 102 -8.22 6.75 -4.38
N VAL A 103 -7.68 6.39 -3.20
CA VAL A 103 -8.33 6.62 -1.91
C VAL A 103 -8.52 8.12 -1.67
N LYS A 104 -7.51 8.95 -1.97
CA LYS A 104 -7.60 10.41 -1.82
C LYS A 104 -8.70 11.01 -2.69
N LYS A 105 -8.83 10.57 -3.95
CA LYS A 105 -9.93 11.02 -4.84
C LYS A 105 -11.29 10.62 -4.29
N SER A 106 -11.44 9.36 -3.89
CA SER A 106 -12.69 8.86 -3.30
C SER A 106 -13.08 9.61 -2.04
N LEU A 107 -12.11 9.98 -1.19
CA LEU A 107 -12.36 10.75 0.03
C LEU A 107 -12.88 12.15 -0.30
N PHE A 108 -12.24 12.84 -1.25
CA PHE A 108 -12.67 14.16 -1.69
C PHE A 108 -14.08 14.12 -2.31
N ASP A 109 -14.37 13.13 -3.15
CA ASP A 109 -15.70 12.96 -3.73
C ASP A 109 -16.78 12.73 -2.66
N THR A 110 -16.44 11.98 -1.61
CA THR A 110 -17.33 11.74 -0.45
C THR A 110 -17.54 13.02 0.36
N GLU A 111 -16.49 13.80 0.59
CA GLU A 111 -16.57 15.10 1.29
C GLU A 111 -17.45 16.10 0.52
N VAL A 112 -17.31 16.15 -0.82
CA VAL A 112 -18.18 16.95 -1.68
C VAL A 112 -19.64 16.49 -1.59
N GLN A 113 -19.90 15.18 -1.55
CA GLN A 113 -21.27 14.66 -1.39
C GLN A 113 -21.87 15.06 -0.03
N ILE A 114 -21.12 14.92 1.06
CA ILE A 114 -21.57 15.31 2.40
C ILE A 114 -21.91 16.81 2.45
N THR A 115 -21.03 17.67 1.93
CA THR A 115 -21.28 19.13 1.93
C THR A 115 -22.50 19.53 1.09
N VAL A 116 -22.75 18.85 -0.03
CA VAL A 116 -23.96 19.05 -0.85
C VAL A 116 -25.22 18.61 -0.11
N GLU A 117 -25.17 17.46 0.57
CA GLU A 117 -26.29 16.96 1.37
C GLU A 117 -26.60 17.88 2.56
N ASP A 118 -25.58 18.38 3.26
CA ASP A 118 -25.73 19.32 4.36
C ASP A 118 -26.37 20.64 3.89
N TYR A 119 -25.94 21.18 2.75
CA TYR A 119 -26.55 22.38 2.15
C TYR A 119 -28.02 22.15 1.79
N LYS A 120 -28.36 20.96 1.28
CA LYS A 120 -29.75 20.58 0.98
C LYS A 120 -30.59 20.50 2.26
N ILE A 121 -30.07 19.93 3.34
CA ILE A 121 -30.78 19.86 4.63
C ILE A 121 -31.02 21.27 5.20
N GLN A 122 -30.03 22.17 5.17
CA GLN A 122 -30.21 23.56 5.61
C GLN A 122 -31.27 24.30 4.79
N THR A 123 -31.27 24.10 3.46
CA THR A 123 -32.23 24.77 2.57
C THR A 123 -33.65 24.27 2.81
N VAL A 124 -33.85 22.96 2.94
CA VAL A 124 -35.17 22.36 3.25
C VAL A 124 -35.66 22.81 4.62
N SER A 125 -34.78 22.85 5.63
CA SER A 125 -35.11 23.30 6.98
C SER A 125 -35.52 24.78 7.02
N SER A 126 -34.89 25.61 6.18
CA SER A 126 -35.23 27.04 6.06
C SER A 126 -36.53 27.27 5.26
N SER A 127 -36.82 26.42 4.27
CA SER A 127 -38.04 26.53 3.46
C SER A 127 -39.32 26.09 4.18
N ASN A 128 -39.20 25.20 5.16
CA ASN A 128 -40.34 24.77 5.98
C ASN A 128 -40.69 25.77 7.10
N LEU A 129 -39.81 26.74 7.39
CA LEU A 129 -40.05 27.77 8.40
C LEU A 129 -40.94 28.92 7.88
N THR A 130 -41.08 29.08 6.56
CA THR A 130 -41.89 30.15 5.96
C THR A 130 -43.35 29.78 5.68
N THR A 131 -43.79 28.56 5.98
CA THR A 131 -45.20 28.13 5.76
C THR A 131 -46.07 28.10 7.04
N LEU A 132 -45.53 28.46 8.21
CA LEU A 132 -46.28 28.54 9.48
C LEU A 132 -46.18 29.92 10.15
N GLY A 133 -46.25 31.00 9.38
CA GLY A 133 -46.02 32.36 9.88
C GLY A 133 -46.88 33.45 9.24
N ALA A 134 -48.09 33.14 8.83
CA ALA A 134 -49.19 34.10 8.79
C ALA A 134 -50.18 33.57 9.82
N GLU A 135 -50.27 34.13 11.02
CA GLU A 135 -51.23 35.19 11.29
C GLU A 135 -50.96 35.83 12.66
N ASN A 136 -51.04 37.16 12.65
CA ASN A 136 -51.49 38.06 13.72
C ASN A 136 -50.66 38.30 14.99
N SER A 137 -50.53 39.62 15.23
CA SER A 137 -50.76 40.32 16.50
C SER A 137 -49.51 40.82 17.23
N GLY A 138 -49.21 42.10 16.96
CA GLY A 138 -49.30 43.15 17.97
C GLY A 138 -48.53 43.00 19.28
N GLU A 139 -47.66 43.98 19.49
CA GLU A 139 -47.44 44.70 20.76
C GLU A 139 -46.15 44.41 21.54
N ALA A 140 -45.51 45.52 21.90
CA ALA A 140 -44.16 45.63 22.45
C ALA A 140 -44.09 45.22 23.93
N SER A 141 -42.96 44.64 24.37
CA SER A 141 -42.36 45.06 25.65
C SER A 141 -40.92 44.57 25.82
N LYS A 142 -40.16 45.44 26.47
CA LYS A 142 -38.72 45.42 26.77
C LYS A 142 -38.38 44.48 27.94
N ARG A 143 -37.24 43.78 27.79
CA ARG A 143 -36.13 43.54 28.76
C ARG A 143 -35.83 42.11 29.25
N LYS A 144 -34.53 41.80 29.08
CA LYS A 144 -33.59 41.03 29.92
C LYS A 144 -33.64 39.49 29.89
N ARG A 145 -32.59 38.89 29.29
CA ARG A 145 -31.58 38.02 29.95
C ARG A 145 -30.52 37.61 28.91
N GLU A 146 -29.26 37.98 29.14
CA GLU A 146 -28.15 37.05 29.45
C GLU A 146 -27.74 36.22 28.22
N GLU A 147 -26.83 36.79 27.43
CA GLU A 147 -26.05 36.08 26.41
C GLU A 147 -24.80 35.53 27.10
N ASP A 148 -24.78 34.21 27.31
CA ASP A 148 -23.54 33.46 27.56
C ASP A 148 -22.81 33.33 26.21
N ASP A 149 -21.88 34.25 25.97
CA ASP A 149 -20.87 34.15 24.92
C ASP A 149 -19.85 33.07 25.30
N HIS A 150 -20.02 31.87 24.76
CA HIS A 150 -18.92 30.92 24.58
C HIS A 150 -18.83 30.52 23.11
N MET A 151 -18.33 31.46 22.29
CA MET A 151 -17.75 31.14 20.99
C MET A 151 -16.48 30.31 21.19
N THR A 152 -16.56 29.00 20.96
CA THR A 152 -15.37 28.20 20.65
C THR A 152 -14.91 28.56 19.25
N VAL A 153 -14.02 29.54 19.15
CA VAL A 153 -13.18 29.78 17.98
C VAL A 153 -12.24 28.58 17.85
N LEU A 154 -12.64 27.58 17.04
CA LEU A 154 -11.68 26.62 16.52
C LEU A 154 -10.90 27.34 15.41
N SER A 155 -9.77 27.94 15.79
CA SER A 155 -8.76 28.44 14.88
C SER A 155 -8.24 27.27 14.03
N TRP A 156 -8.39 27.39 12.71
CA TRP A 156 -7.85 26.47 11.71
C TRP A 156 -6.46 26.92 11.21
N ASP A 157 -5.68 27.65 12.03
CA ASP A 157 -4.34 28.13 11.66
C ASP A 157 -3.24 27.07 11.86
N ILE A 158 -3.49 25.82 11.45
CA ILE A 158 -2.47 24.78 11.33
C ILE A 158 -2.66 24.02 10.00
N PHE A 159 -2.70 24.75 8.89
CA PHE A 159 -2.21 24.22 7.62
C PHE A 159 -1.01 25.07 7.20
N GLY A 160 0.13 24.75 7.80
CA GLY A 160 1.42 25.26 7.41
C GLY A 160 1.68 24.95 5.94
N THR A 161 1.59 25.99 5.14
CA THR A 161 2.46 26.37 4.02
C THR A 161 3.36 25.25 3.47
N TRP A 162 2.96 24.68 2.34
CA TRP A 162 3.88 24.03 1.41
C TRP A 162 4.59 25.08 0.55
N PRO A 163 5.92 25.20 0.54
CA PRO A 163 6.63 25.86 -0.54
C PRO A 163 7.04 24.81 -1.57
N GLY A 164 6.27 24.74 -2.66
CA GLY A 164 6.73 24.17 -3.91
C GLY A 164 7.38 25.24 -4.78
N THR A 165 8.64 24.98 -5.17
CA THR A 165 9.23 25.28 -6.49
C THR A 165 9.39 26.76 -6.93
N LEU A 166 10.65 27.21 -7.14
CA LEU A 166 11.19 27.73 -8.42
C LEU A 166 12.51 28.54 -8.25
N GLY A 167 13.41 28.39 -9.23
CA GLY A 167 14.65 29.17 -9.44
C GLY A 167 15.89 28.26 -9.50
N LEU A 168 16.43 27.78 -10.63
CA LEU A 168 16.95 28.51 -11.80
C LEU A 168 17.87 29.68 -11.42
N ASN A 169 19.14 29.36 -11.10
CA ASN A 169 20.35 29.86 -11.77
C ASN A 169 21.57 29.03 -11.35
#